data_AF-A0ABD1CK96-F1
#
_entry.id   AF-A0ABD1CK96-F1
#
_cell.length_a   1.000
_cell.length_b   1.000
_cell.length_c   1.000
_cell.angle_alpha   90.00
_cell.angle_beta   90.00
_cell.angle_gamma   90.00
#
_symmetry.space_group_name_H-M   'P 1'
#
loop_
_entity.id
_entity.type
_entity.pdbx_description
1 polymer ?
#
loop_
_entity_poly.entity_id
_entity_poly.type
_entity_poly.pdbx_seq_one_letter_code
_entity_poly.pdbx_strand_id
1 'polypeptide(L)'
;MVTPQLELEVDRLARAELTNNMVILGLPSTKDEDVGDLVRKVATSVGYNLPEGAIKEAKRLFPKDKNNTRATIPIKVTFSDERIKEGLFAGKKARGQL
;
A
#
# COMPACT_ATOMS: atom_id res chain seq x y z
N MET A 1 -30.54 -16.15 -4.81
CA MET A 1 -30.64 -15.23 -3.65
C MET A 1 -29.28 -15.24 -2.98
N VAL A 2 -28.50 -14.16 -3.15
CA VAL A 2 -27.18 -14.04 -2.54
C VAL A 2 -27.40 -13.54 -1.11
N THR A 3 -26.89 -14.26 -0.13
CA THR A 3 -27.20 -14.07 1.29
C THR A 3 -26.49 -12.83 1.83
N PRO A 4 -27.20 -11.83 2.39
CA PRO A 4 -26.61 -10.56 2.87
C PRO A 4 -25.57 -10.74 3.98
N GLN A 5 -25.56 -11.90 4.64
CA GLN A 5 -24.56 -12.29 5.62
C GLN A 5 -23.17 -12.51 4.99
N LEU A 6 -23.11 -13.07 3.78
CA LEU A 6 -21.85 -13.22 3.05
C LEU A 6 -21.32 -11.86 2.57
N GLU A 7 -22.19 -10.95 2.16
CA GLU A 7 -21.79 -9.59 1.76
C GLU A 7 -21.21 -8.81 2.93
N LEU A 8 -21.80 -8.94 4.13
CA LEU A 8 -21.27 -8.36 5.36
C LEU A 8 -19.93 -8.96 5.79
N GLU A 9 -19.76 -10.28 5.70
CA GLU A 9 -18.46 -10.91 6.01
C GLU A 9 -17.39 -10.54 4.98
N VAL A 10 -17.74 -10.47 3.69
CA VAL A 10 -16.83 -10.03 2.63
C VAL A 10 -16.46 -8.57 2.83
N ASP A 11 -17.40 -7.68 3.17
CA ASP A 11 -17.10 -6.27 3.47
C ASP A 11 -16.23 -6.15 4.73
N ARG A 12 -16.50 -6.94 5.78
CA ARG A 12 -15.69 -6.97 7.00
C ARG A 12 -14.28 -7.47 6.73
N LEU A 13 -14.13 -8.55 5.96
CA LEU A 13 -12.83 -9.10 5.56
C LEU A 13 -12.08 -8.12 4.65
N ALA A 14 -12.76 -7.50 3.68
CA ALA A 14 -12.17 -6.47 2.83
C ALA A 14 -11.67 -5.27 3.66
N ARG A 15 -12.43 -4.83 4.66
CA ARG A 15 -12.00 -3.77 5.60
C ARG A 15 -10.86 -4.20 6.52
N ALA A 16 -10.86 -5.45 6.99
CA ALA A 16 -9.77 -6.00 7.81
C ALA A 16 -8.49 -6.21 6.99
N GLU A 17 -8.59 -6.48 5.69
CA GLU A 17 -7.43 -6.47 4.81
C GLU A 17 -6.96 -5.05 4.54
N LEU A 18 -7.87 -4.06 4.49
CA LEU A 18 -7.53 -2.64 4.33
C LEU A 18 -6.76 -2.05 5.51
N THR A 19 -6.89 -2.58 6.73
CA THR A 19 -6.12 -2.09 7.89
C THR A 19 -4.63 -2.33 7.69
N ASN A 20 -4.24 -3.47 7.13
CA ASN A 20 -2.85 -3.79 6.77
C ASN A 20 -2.40 -3.22 5.41
N ASN A 21 -3.34 -2.72 4.61
CA ASN A 21 -3.02 -2.13 3.31
C ASN A 21 -2.62 -0.66 3.45
N MET A 22 -1.66 -0.24 2.64
CA MET A 22 -1.27 1.14 2.44
C MET A 22 -1.24 1.46 0.96
N VAL A 23 -1.63 2.67 0.61
CA VAL A 23 -1.56 3.17 -0.76
C VAL A 23 -0.57 4.32 -0.80
N ILE A 24 0.46 4.18 -1.63
CA ILE A 24 1.44 5.23 -1.91
C ILE A 24 1.05 5.92 -3.21
N LEU A 25 0.97 7.24 -3.17
CA LEU A 25 0.61 8.10 -4.29
C LEU A 25 1.82 8.94 -4.71
N GLY A 26 1.82 9.41 -5.97
CA GLY A 26 2.83 10.36 -6.46
C GLY A 26 4.15 9.77 -6.93
N LEU A 27 4.32 8.43 -6.91
CA LEU A 27 5.53 7.79 -7.42
C LEU A 27 5.45 7.55 -8.93
N PRO A 28 6.42 8.05 -9.73
CA PRO A 28 6.43 7.82 -11.16
C PRO A 28 6.60 6.32 -11.45
N SER A 29 5.89 5.79 -12.44
CA SER A 29 6.05 4.40 -12.86
C SER A 29 7.15 4.25 -13.89
N THR A 30 8.00 3.25 -13.73
CA THR A 30 9.07 2.91 -14.68
C THR A 30 8.92 1.47 -15.13
N LYS A 31 9.24 1.18 -16.41
CA LYS A 31 9.34 -0.22 -16.87
C LYS A 31 10.44 -0.91 -16.06
N ASP A 32 10.14 -2.11 -15.57
CA ASP A 32 11.06 -2.95 -14.76
C ASP A 32 11.33 -2.44 -13.32
N GLU A 33 10.39 -1.68 -12.73
CA GLU A 33 10.52 -1.30 -11.33
C GLU A 33 10.27 -2.46 -10.35
N ASP A 34 11.14 -2.58 -9.33
CA ASP A 34 10.84 -3.39 -8.15
C ASP A 34 10.01 -2.57 -7.16
N VAL A 35 8.71 -2.85 -7.15
CA VAL A 35 7.74 -2.15 -6.30
C VAL A 35 8.03 -2.39 -4.81
N GLY A 36 8.54 -3.57 -4.44
CA GLY A 36 8.89 -3.89 -3.06
C GLY A 36 10.05 -3.05 -2.55
N ASP A 37 11.10 -2.91 -3.36
CA ASP A 37 12.28 -2.08 -3.09
C ASP A 37 11.90 -0.58 -3.02
N LEU A 38 11.04 -0.11 -3.92
CA LEU A 38 10.53 1.27 -3.87
C LEU A 38 9.82 1.56 -2.53
N VAL A 39 9.00 0.63 -2.05
CA VAL A 39 8.29 0.78 -0.78
C VAL A 39 9.27 0.80 0.39
N ARG A 40 10.32 -0.04 0.34
CA ARG A 40 11.41 -0.01 1.32
C ARG A 40 12.13 1.34 1.31
N LYS A 41 12.47 1.88 0.14
CA LYS A 41 13.09 3.21 -0.01
C LYS A 41 12.20 4.32 0.55
N VAL A 42 10.89 4.28 0.29
CA VAL A 42 9.93 5.24 0.86
C VAL A 42 9.90 5.12 2.38
N ALA A 43 9.86 3.90 2.92
CA ALA A 43 9.89 3.66 4.36
C ALA A 43 11.17 4.23 5.00
N THR A 44 12.33 3.92 4.43
CA THR A 44 13.62 4.47 4.89
C THR A 44 13.63 6.00 4.79
N SER A 45 13.04 6.58 3.74
CA SER A 45 12.92 8.02 3.56
C SER A 45 12.02 8.68 4.63
N VAL A 46 10.98 7.99 5.11
CA VAL A 46 10.18 8.47 6.26
C VAL A 46 10.83 8.15 7.61
N GLY A 47 12.02 7.55 7.62
CA GLY A 47 12.75 7.20 8.84
C GLY A 47 12.27 5.91 9.51
N TYR A 48 11.56 5.05 8.77
CA TYR A 48 11.07 3.77 9.25
C TYR A 48 11.73 2.62 8.49
N ASN A 49 12.53 1.80 9.18
CA ASN A 49 13.17 0.67 8.53
C ASN A 49 12.24 -0.55 8.54
N LEU A 50 11.79 -0.97 7.35
CA LEU A 50 10.90 -2.13 7.22
C LEU A 50 11.68 -3.43 7.47
N PRO A 51 11.26 -4.27 8.44
CA PRO A 51 11.90 -5.57 8.66
C PRO A 51 11.74 -6.48 7.44
N GLU A 52 12.62 -7.47 7.32
CA GLU A 52 12.52 -8.49 6.28
C GLU A 52 11.22 -9.30 6.49
N GLY A 53 10.39 -9.41 5.45
CA GLY A 53 9.05 -10.01 5.55
C GLY A 53 7.95 -9.06 6.04
N ALA A 54 8.23 -7.76 6.22
CA ALA A 54 7.23 -6.75 6.56
C ALA A 54 6.15 -6.57 5.48
N ILE A 55 6.54 -6.72 4.21
CA ILE A 55 5.67 -6.56 3.04
C ILE A 55 5.23 -7.94 2.59
N LYS A 56 3.92 -8.23 2.63
CA LYS A 56 3.35 -9.45 2.05
C LYS A 56 3.17 -9.33 0.55
N GLU A 57 2.68 -8.17 0.10
CA GLU A 57 2.42 -7.90 -1.31
C GLU A 57 2.68 -6.43 -1.59
N ALA A 58 3.31 -6.12 -2.72
CA ALA A 58 3.39 -4.76 -3.23
C ALA A 58 3.10 -4.78 -4.73
N LYS A 59 2.09 -4.03 -5.17
CA LYS A 59 1.69 -3.97 -6.56
C LYS A 59 1.16 -2.60 -6.94
N ARG A 60 1.40 -2.21 -8.18
CA ARG A 60 0.82 -1.00 -8.76
C ARG A 60 -0.66 -1.22 -9.06
N LEU A 61 -1.50 -0.27 -8.67
CA LEU A 61 -2.92 -0.24 -9.00
C LEU A 61 -3.10 0.36 -10.40
N PHE A 62 -2.74 -0.42 -11.41
CA PHE A 62 -2.98 -0.03 -12.80
C PHE A 62 -4.48 0.18 -13.01
N PRO A 63 -4.92 1.37 -13.48
CA PRO A 63 -6.32 1.57 -13.82
C PRO A 63 -6.72 0.60 -14.93
N LYS A 64 -7.92 0.04 -14.85
CA LYS A 64 -8.51 -0.80 -15.92
C LYS A 64 -8.66 -0.01 -17.23
N ASP A 65 -8.78 1.31 -17.13
CA ASP A 65 -8.73 2.23 -18.26
C ASP A 65 -7.31 2.37 -18.82
N LYS A 66 -7.06 1.71 -19.95
CA LYS A 66 -5.81 1.83 -20.74
C LYS A 66 -5.51 3.26 -21.22
N ASN A 67 -6.48 4.18 -21.12
CA ASN A 67 -6.35 5.56 -21.55
C ASN A 67 -5.80 6.50 -20.47
N ASN A 68 -5.59 6.00 -19.25
CA ASN A 68 -5.10 6.81 -18.15
C ASN A 68 -3.57 6.68 -18.05
N THR A 69 -2.87 7.44 -18.90
CA THR A 69 -1.41 7.66 -18.87
C THR A 69 -1.00 8.55 -17.69
N ARG A 70 -1.50 8.23 -16.48
CA ARG A 70 -0.96 8.84 -15.27
C ARG A 70 0.47 8.37 -15.10
N ALA A 71 1.42 9.29 -15.25
CA ALA A 71 2.83 9.06 -14.97
C ALA A 71 3.04 8.51 -13.54
N THR A 72 2.13 8.84 -12.62
CA THR A 72 2.16 8.41 -11.21
C THR A 72 1.06 7.40 -10.91
N ILE A 73 1.34 6.11 -11.14
CA ILE A 73 0.40 5.02 -10.83
C ILE A 73 0.49 4.69 -9.33
N PRO A 74 -0.64 4.70 -8.58
CA PRO A 74 -0.64 4.35 -7.16
C PRO A 74 -0.05 2.97 -6.90
N ILE A 75 0.64 2.83 -5.77
CA ILE A 75 1.18 1.55 -5.32
C ILE A 75 0.36 1.08 -4.12
N LYS A 76 -0.25 -0.09 -4.22
CA LYS A 76 -0.84 -0.79 -3.09
C LYS A 76 0.22 -1.69 -2.45
N VAL A 77 0.39 -1.54 -1.15
CA VAL A 77 1.24 -2.37 -0.31
C VAL A 77 0.35 -3.03 0.73
N THR A 78 0.55 -4.32 0.93
CA THR A 78 -0.07 -5.10 1.99
C THR A 78 1.04 -5.46 2.97
N PHE A 79 0.95 -4.95 4.20
CA PHE A 79 1.88 -5.30 5.25
C PHE A 79 1.49 -6.61 5.93
N SER A 80 2.48 -7.27 6.53
CA SER A 80 2.27 -8.46 7.36
C SER A 80 1.54 -8.13 8.66
N ASP A 81 1.74 -6.91 9.16
CA ASP A 81 1.26 -6.45 10.47
C ASP A 81 0.89 -4.97 10.40
N GLU A 82 -0.18 -4.59 11.09
CA GLU A 82 -0.69 -3.23 11.16
C GLU A 82 0.28 -2.30 11.89
N ARG A 83 1.04 -2.82 12.86
CA ARG A 83 2.05 -2.06 13.63
C ARG A 83 3.15 -1.48 12.73
N ILE A 84 3.45 -2.18 11.63
CA ILE A 84 4.44 -1.76 10.64
C ILE A 84 3.92 -0.53 9.89
N LYS A 85 2.65 -0.57 9.49
CA LYS A 85 1.97 0.56 8.88
C LYS A 85 1.91 1.74 9.86
N GLU A 86 1.49 1.52 11.10
CA GLU A 86 1.44 2.56 12.13
C GLU A 86 2.81 3.22 12.36
N GLY A 87 3.89 2.43 12.44
CA GLY A 87 5.25 2.96 12.56
C GLY A 87 5.67 3.82 11.37
N LEU A 88 5.26 3.44 10.15
CA LEU A 88 5.52 4.20 8.93
C LEU A 88 4.69 5.49 8.88
N PHE A 89 3.43 5.45 9.33
CA PHE A 89 2.57 6.63 9.50
C PHE A 89 3.10 7.56 10.60
N ALA A 90 3.63 7.03 11.69
CA ALA A 90 4.27 7.79 12.76
C ALA A 90 5.55 8.48 12.26
N GLY A 91 6.38 7.77 11.49
CA GLY A 91 7.55 8.35 10.82
C GLY A 91 7.18 9.47 9.83
N LYS A 92 6.11 9.26 9.04
CA LYS A 92 5.54 10.29 8.16
C LYS A 92 5.06 11.50 8.98
N LYS A 93 4.33 11.30 10.06
CA LYS A 93 3.77 12.36 10.92
C LYS A 93 4.87 13.16 11.63
N ALA A 94 5.94 12.49 12.07
CA ALA A 94 7.10 13.14 12.70
C ALA A 94 7.89 14.05 11.74
N ARG A 95 7.85 13.76 10.43
CA ARG A 95 8.54 14.55 9.40
C ARG A 95 7.68 15.67 8.80
N GLY A 96 6.42 15.80 9.22
CA GLY A 96 5.58 16.96 8.97
C GLY A 96 5.10 17.19 7.53
N GLN A 97 5.71 16.60 6.50
CA GLN A 97 5.33 16.82 5.10
C GLN A 97 5.78 15.66 4.21
N LEU A 98 4.81 15.08 3.47
CA LEU A 98 4.52 15.40 2.06
C LEU A 98 3.13 14.83 1.73
#